data_AF-A0A939UUT0-F1
#
_entry.id   AF-A0A939UUT0-F1
#
_cell.length_a   1.000
_cell.length_b   1.000
_cell.length_c   1.000
_cell.angle_alpha   90.00
_cell.angle_beta   90.00
_cell.angle_gamma   90.00
#
_symmetry.space_group_name_H-M   'P 1'
#
loop_
_entity.id
_entity.type
_entity.pdbx_description
1 polymer ?
#
loop_
_entity_poly.entity_id
_entity_poly.type
_entity_poly.pdbx_seq_one_letter_code
_entity_poly.pdbx_strand_id
1 'polypeptide(L)'
;MNEAKRGVFWLIDGELLCFPFDKSAEHGVAKSGNTYNHKLLWEHVRPKGCNKPYNYYPRGRVEINAKGRPVVFMSPHIDAVYIPEIMEAFSLPSEPRVIIDGSRHYSSHIDH
;
A
#
# COMPACT_ATOMS: atom_id res chain seq x y z
N MET A 1 -17.45 -8.28 12.39
CA MET A 1 -16.89 -8.34 11.02
C MET A 1 -16.00 -7.13 10.86
N ASN A 2 -14.73 -7.31 10.47
CA ASN A 2 -13.85 -6.17 10.21
C ASN A 2 -14.27 -5.48 8.91
N GLU A 3 -14.37 -4.14 8.94
CA GLU A 3 -14.64 -3.34 7.74
C GLU A 3 -13.41 -3.37 6.82
N ALA A 4 -13.63 -3.52 5.51
CA ALA A 4 -12.56 -3.48 4.52
C ALA A 4 -11.85 -2.12 4.54
N LYS A 5 -10.52 -2.14 4.66
CA LYS A 5 -9.74 -0.92 4.82
C LYS A 5 -9.01 -0.54 3.54
N ARG A 6 -8.97 0.77 3.30
CA ARG A 6 -8.02 1.39 2.35
C ARG A 6 -6.63 1.44 2.97
N GLY A 7 -5.62 1.86 2.22
CA GLY A 7 -4.32 2.23 2.77
C GLY A 7 -3.19 1.89 1.83
N VAL A 8 -1.98 1.73 2.38
CA VAL A 8 -0.75 1.64 1.59
C VAL A 8 0.16 0.54 2.09
N PHE A 9 1.02 0.02 1.22
CA PHE A 9 1.99 -1.00 1.57
C PHE A 9 3.28 -0.87 0.77
N TRP A 10 4.33 -1.49 1.29
CA TRP A 10 5.65 -1.67 0.66
C TRP A 10 6.03 -3.14 0.67
N LEU A 11 6.78 -3.58 -0.33
CA LEU A 11 7.48 -4.87 -0.32
C LEU A 11 8.96 -4.61 -0.03
N ILE A 12 9.44 -5.06 1.13
CA ILE A 12 10.81 -4.81 1.62
C ILE A 12 11.46 -6.18 1.84
N ASP A 13 12.51 -6.47 1.08
CA ASP A 13 13.29 -7.70 1.23
C ASP A 13 12.45 -8.99 1.24
N GLY A 14 11.33 -9.00 0.49
CA GLY A 14 10.41 -10.13 0.39
C GLY A 14 9.26 -10.13 1.41
N GLU A 15 9.20 -9.16 2.31
CA GLU A 15 8.15 -9.02 3.32
C GLU A 15 7.24 -7.83 3.03
N LEU A 16 5.93 -8.02 3.19
CA LEU A 16 4.97 -6.94 3.06
C LEU A 16 4.87 -6.13 4.35
N LEU A 17 5.12 -4.83 4.20
CA LEU A 17 4.85 -3.85 5.23
C LEU A 17 3.54 -3.14 4.91
N CYS A 18 2.45 -3.58 5.52
CA CYS A 18 1.09 -3.09 5.25
C CYS A 18 0.58 -2.09 6.30
N PHE A 19 -0.06 -1.02 5.83
CA PHE A 19 -0.70 -0.01 6.67
C PHE A 19 -2.15 0.22 6.24
N PRO A 20 -3.09 -0.53 6.83
CA PRO A 20 -4.51 -0.23 6.74
C PRO A 20 -4.81 1.15 7.32
N PHE A 21 -5.63 1.93 6.61
CA PHE A 21 -5.97 3.29 6.98
C PHE A 21 -6.76 3.31 8.29
N ASP A 22 -6.32 4.17 9.20
CA ASP A 22 -7.00 4.46 10.44
C ASP A 22 -7.49 5.92 10.43
N LYS A 23 -8.77 6.11 10.73
CA LYS A 23 -9.39 7.44 10.77
C LYS A 23 -8.89 8.28 11.96
N SER A 24 -8.34 7.65 13.00
CA SER A 24 -7.68 8.35 14.12
C SER A 24 -6.22 8.69 13.86
N ALA A 25 -5.66 8.34 12.70
CA ALA A 25 -4.25 8.62 12.42
C ALA A 25 -3.97 10.12 12.35
N GLU A 26 -2.97 10.58 13.11
CA GLU A 26 -2.52 11.97 13.12
C GLU A 26 -1.40 12.23 12.10
N HIS A 27 -0.74 11.16 11.64
CA HIS A 27 0.44 11.21 10.79
C HIS A 27 0.24 10.43 9.50
N GLY A 28 0.95 10.84 8.44
CA GLY A 28 0.92 10.14 7.15
C GLY A 28 -0.38 10.23 6.36
N VAL A 29 -1.39 10.95 6.85
CA VAL A 29 -2.72 11.08 6.22
C VAL A 29 -2.65 11.89 4.93
N ALA A 30 -3.35 11.45 3.89
CA ALA A 30 -3.44 12.17 2.63
C ALA A 30 -4.28 13.47 2.79
N LYS A 31 -3.97 14.49 1.97
CA LYS A 31 -4.72 15.77 1.98
C LYS A 31 -6.20 15.60 1.60
N SER A 32 -6.52 14.56 0.84
CA SER A 32 -7.87 14.21 0.44
C SER A 32 -8.02 12.69 0.40
N GLY A 33 -9.24 12.23 0.71
CA GLY A 33 -9.56 10.80 0.79
C GLY A 33 -9.22 10.18 2.14
N ASN A 34 -9.87 9.04 2.42
CA ASN A 34 -9.62 8.25 3.62
C ASN A 34 -8.47 7.27 3.38
N THR A 35 -7.25 7.79 3.22
CA THR A 35 -6.05 6.98 2.95
C THR A 35 -4.77 7.67 3.42
N TYR A 36 -3.66 6.94 3.39
CA TYR A 36 -2.33 7.47 3.67
C TYR A 36 -1.63 7.94 2.40
N ASN A 37 -0.75 8.93 2.56
CA ASN A 37 0.23 9.31 1.56
C ASN A 37 1.54 8.56 1.84
N HIS A 38 2.06 7.80 0.87
CA HIS A 38 3.30 7.03 1.05
C HIS A 38 4.47 7.87 1.56
N LYS A 39 4.65 9.09 1.02
CA LYS A 39 5.77 9.94 1.40
C LYS A 39 5.65 10.40 2.85
N LEU A 40 4.48 10.89 3.24
CA LEU A 40 4.24 11.37 4.61
C LEU A 40 4.29 10.23 5.62
N LEU A 41 3.68 9.07 5.30
CA LEU A 41 3.64 7.95 6.22
C LEU A 41 5.04 7.34 6.44
N TRP A 42 5.85 7.25 5.39
CA TRP A 42 7.20 6.67 5.45
C TRP A 42 8.13 7.35 6.46
N GLU A 43 7.92 8.65 6.73
CA GLU A 43 8.69 9.39 7.74
C GLU A 43 8.51 8.80 9.15
N HIS A 44 7.39 8.12 9.40
CA HIS A 44 7.04 7.54 10.69
C HIS A 44 7.18 6.02 10.74
N VAL A 45 7.01 5.34 9.60
CA VAL A 45 6.86 3.87 9.58
C VAL A 45 8.03 3.11 8.95
N ARG A 46 9.02 3.82 8.38
CA ARG A 46 10.18 3.15 7.79
C ARG A 46 10.91 2.29 8.84
N PRO A 47 11.47 1.13 8.46
CA PRO A 47 12.24 0.30 9.38
C PRO A 47 13.36 1.09 10.07
N LYS A 48 13.64 0.75 11.33
CA LYS A 48 14.69 1.42 12.11
C LYS A 48 16.04 1.29 11.40
N GLY A 49 16.74 2.40 11.20
CA GLY A 49 18.00 2.44 10.46
C GLY A 49 17.86 2.50 8.94
N CYS A 50 16.64 2.47 8.39
CA CYS A 50 16.42 2.66 6.97
C CYS A 50 16.75 4.10 6.56
N ASN A 51 17.71 4.25 5.65
CA ASN A 51 18.11 5.53 5.05
C ASN A 51 17.52 5.75 3.65
N LYS A 52 16.61 4.86 3.22
CA LYS A 52 16.01 4.89 1.88
C LYS A 52 14.76 5.77 1.84
N PRO A 53 14.51 6.49 0.74
CA PRO A 53 13.30 7.28 0.58
C PRO A 53 12.07 6.37 0.38
N TYR A 54 10.88 6.93 0.58
CA TYR A 54 9.59 6.23 0.48
C TYR A 54 9.35 5.51 -0.86
N ASN A 55 10.01 5.98 -1.92
CA ASN A 55 9.88 5.45 -3.27
C ASN A 55 11.01 4.48 -3.66
N TYR A 56 11.87 4.10 -2.71
CA TYR A 56 12.97 3.17 -2.99
C TYR A 56 12.46 1.75 -3.23
N TYR A 57 11.55 1.26 -2.38
CA TYR A 57 11.00 -0.10 -2.48
C TYR A 57 9.75 -0.14 -3.37
N PRO A 58 9.46 -1.29 -4.00
CA PRO A 58 8.16 -1.55 -4.62
C PRO A 58 7.04 -1.29 -3.60
N ARG A 59 5.95 -0.67 -4.06
CA ARG A 59 4.86 -0.23 -3.20
C ARG A 59 3.52 -0.33 -3.91
N GLY A 60 2.47 -0.30 -3.12
CA GLY A 60 1.10 -0.33 -3.62
C GLY A 60 0.13 0.39 -2.69
N ARG A 61 -1.13 0.43 -3.12
CA ARG A 61 -2.24 0.94 -2.31
C ARG A 61 -3.49 0.12 -2.52
N VAL A 62 -4.32 0.10 -1.50
CA VAL A 62 -5.64 -0.50 -1.50
C VAL A 62 -6.69 0.61 -1.48
N GLU A 63 -7.61 0.56 -2.44
CA GLU A 63 -8.76 1.45 -2.52
C GLU A 63 -10.06 0.65 -2.49
N ILE A 64 -11.11 1.26 -1.94
CA ILE A 64 -12.47 0.72 -2.01
C ILE A 64 -13.27 1.61 -2.95
N ASN A 65 -13.76 1.05 -4.05
CA ASN A 65 -14.51 1.82 -5.04
C ASN A 65 -15.93 2.17 -4.55
N ALA A 66 -16.65 2.98 -5.32
CA ALA A 66 -18.00 3.43 -4.97
C ALA A 66 -19.03 2.29 -4.82
N LYS A 67 -18.73 1.09 -5.33
CA LYS A 67 -19.56 -0.12 -5.19
C LYS A 67 -19.10 -1.01 -4.02
N GLY A 68 -18.18 -0.53 -3.18
CA GLY A 68 -17.63 -1.28 -2.06
C GLY A 68 -16.64 -2.38 -2.45
N ARG A 69 -16.20 -2.44 -3.72
CA ARG A 69 -15.27 -3.49 -4.17
C ARG A 69 -13.81 -3.05 -4.00
N PRO A 70 -12.94 -3.94 -3.52
CA PRO A 70 -11.53 -3.62 -3.34
C PRO A 70 -10.79 -3.57 -4.68
N VAL A 71 -9.87 -2.62 -4.78
CA VAL A 71 -8.96 -2.43 -5.91
C VAL A 71 -7.56 -2.27 -5.35
N VAL A 72 -6.63 -3.09 -5.83
CA VAL A 72 -5.22 -3.04 -5.44
C VAL A 72 -4.43 -2.47 -6.61
N PHE A 73 -3.72 -1.38 -6.36
CA PHE A 73 -2.73 -0.82 -7.30
C PHE A 73 -1.35 -1.17 -6.78
N MET A 74 -0.50 -1.78 -7.60
CA MET A 74 0.83 -2.18 -7.16
C MET A 74 1.88 -2.06 -8.26
N SER A 75 3.13 -1.88 -7.83
CA SER A 75 4.31 -1.91 -8.69
C SER A 75 4.42 -3.25 -9.44
N PRO A 76 4.98 -3.29 -10.67
CA PRO A 76 5.21 -4.53 -11.41
C PRO A 76 6.12 -5.53 -10.71
N HIS A 77 6.91 -5.07 -9.74
CA HIS A 77 7.84 -5.89 -8.96
C HIS A 77 7.18 -6.53 -7.73
N ILE A 78 5.86 -6.39 -7.57
CA ILE A 78 5.08 -7.10 -6.55
C ILE A 78 4.26 -8.18 -7.26
N ASP A 79 4.60 -9.43 -6.98
CA ASP A 79 3.94 -10.59 -7.58
C ASP A 79 2.53 -10.83 -6.98
N ALA A 80 1.65 -11.49 -7.73
CA ALA A 80 0.32 -11.84 -7.28
C ALA A 80 0.32 -12.80 -6.07
N VAL A 81 1.42 -13.50 -5.79
CA VAL A 81 1.60 -14.34 -4.59
C VAL A 81 1.34 -13.58 -3.28
N TYR A 82 1.51 -12.26 -3.27
CA TYR A 82 1.31 -11.40 -2.11
C TYR A 82 -0.15 -10.97 -1.90
N ILE A 83 -1.05 -11.24 -2.86
CA ILE A 83 -2.46 -10.82 -2.77
C ILE A 83 -3.19 -11.38 -1.54
N PRO A 84 -3.03 -12.67 -1.15
CA PRO A 84 -3.67 -13.20 0.05
C PRO A 84 -3.28 -12.45 1.34
N GLU A 85 -2.00 -12.10 1.48
CA GLU A 85 -1.49 -11.35 2.63
C GLU A 85 -2.03 -9.91 2.64
N ILE A 86 -2.11 -9.26 1.48
CA ILE A 86 -2.76 -7.95 1.34
C ILE A 86 -4.25 -8.06 1.71
N MET A 87 -4.95 -9.11 1.29
CA MET A 87 -6.35 -9.29 1.62
C MET A 87 -6.55 -9.43 3.13
N GLU A 88 -5.72 -10.21 3.81
CA GLU A 88 -5.76 -10.38 5.25
C GLU A 88 -5.47 -9.06 5.98
N ALA A 89 -4.35 -8.40 5.66
CA ALA A 89 -3.92 -7.17 6.31
C ALA A 89 -4.98 -6.05 6.21
N PHE A 90 -5.64 -5.94 5.06
CA PHE A 90 -6.65 -4.90 4.80
C PHE A 90 -8.10 -5.37 5.04
N SER A 91 -8.30 -6.58 5.57
CA SER A 91 -9.63 -7.17 5.82
C SER A 91 -10.55 -7.15 4.58
N LEU A 92 -10.00 -7.53 3.42
CA LEU A 92 -10.73 -7.51 2.15
C LEU A 92 -11.69 -8.70 2.08
N PRO A 93 -13.00 -8.47 1.84
CA PRO A 93 -14.03 -9.52 1.91
C PRO A 93 -14.08 -10.42 0.67
N SER A 94 -13.37 -10.04 -0.39
CA SER A 94 -13.39 -10.69 -1.70
C SER A 94 -12.11 -10.38 -2.44
N GLU A 95 -11.79 -11.20 -3.43
CA GLU A 95 -10.64 -10.99 -4.30
C GLU A 95 -10.68 -9.59 -4.96
N PRO A 96 -9.59 -8.80 -4.85
CA PRO A 96 -9.56 -7.46 -5.39
C PRO A 96 -9.35 -7.45 -6.90
N ARG A 97 -9.81 -6.39 -7.55
CA ARG A 97 -9.29 -6.06 -8.88
C ARG A 97 -7.84 -5.59 -8.73
N VAL A 98 -6.91 -6.31 -9.34
CA VAL A 98 -5.49 -5.96 -9.35
C VAL A 98 -5.17 -5.09 -10.56
N ILE A 99 -4.44 -4.00 -10.33
CA ILE A 99 -3.94 -3.09 -11.35
C ILE A 99 -2.43 -2.97 -11.15
N ILE A 100 -1.67 -3.59 -12.06
CA ILE A 100 -0.22 -3.41 -12.13
C ILE A 100 0.06 -2.06 -12.79
N ASP A 101 0.69 -1.16 -12.05
CA ASP A 101 0.97 0.20 -12.50
C ASP A 101 2.48 0.39 -12.66
N GLY A 102 2.95 0.34 -13.92
CA GLY A 102 4.35 0.58 -14.29
C GLY A 102 4.69 2.06 -14.52
N SER A 103 3.80 2.99 -14.14
CA SER A 103 4.09 4.42 -14.28
C SER A 103 5.20 4.85 -13.33
N ARG A 104 5.80 6.01 -13.62
CA ARG A 104 6.81 6.66 -12.76
C ARG A 104 6.35 6.84 -11.31
N HIS A 105 5.04 6.83 -11.06
CA HIS A 105 4.48 6.90 -9.71
C HIS A 105 4.83 5.70 -8.85
N TYR A 106 5.03 4.53 -9.46
CA TYR A 106 5.34 3.26 -8.80
C TYR A 106 6.73 2.71 -9.07
N SER A 107 7.56 3.46 -9.81
CA SER A 107 8.97 3.12 -9.98
C SER A 107 9.71 3.09 -8.65
N SER A 108 10.70 2.22 -8.61
CA SER A 108 11.54 1.86 -7.47
C SER A 108 13.01 1.81 -7.90
N HIS A 109 13.91 1.47 -6.98
CA HIS A 109 15.32 1.29 -7.31
C HIS A 109 15.58 0.11 -8.27
N ILE A 110 14.62 -0.81 -8.43
CA ILE A 110 14.72 -1.96 -9.33
C ILE A 110 14.60 -1.53 -10.80
N ASP A 111 13.98 -0.37 -11.05
CA ASP A 111 13.79 0.17 -12.40
C ASP A 111 15.00 0.96 -12.93
N HIS A 112 16.11 1.02 -12.18
CA HIS A 112 17.27 1.89 -12.43
C HIS A 112 18.62 1.19 -12.26
#